data_AF-B3S355-F1
#
_entry.id   AF-B3S355-F1
#
_cell.length_a   1.000
_cell.length_b   1.000
_cell.length_c   1.000
_cell.angle_alpha   90.00
_cell.angle_beta   90.00
_cell.angle_gamma   90.00
#
_symmetry.space_group_name_H-M   'P 1'
#
loop_
_entity.id
_entity.type
_entity.pdbx_description
1 polymer ?
#
loop_
_entity_poly.entity_id
_entity_poly.type
_entity_poly.pdbx_seq_one_letter_code
_entity_poly.pdbx_strand_id
1 'polypeptide(L)'
;VIVGLVFLICCIFIRNLDISVIYHVIRGQSVIKLYVIFNILDILDKLFASFGQDILDTLFWTTTQFKKGKGNKFQVIQYFILCVLYVFLHTILVLVQSVTLNVAVNSHSKALLTIIVSNQFVELKGSVFKRFDRFNLYQMSCADARERFQNFILISIVCLRNLTQYAYSTDYFWELVPDFLMVMVSEVLVDWVKHAFITKFNNISAEVSSSIIHSYAIFAIFIA
;
A
#
# COMPACT_ATOMS: atom_id res chain seq x y z
N VAL A 1 -24.81 1.55 0.63
CA VAL A 1 -25.40 0.19 0.50
C VAL A 1 -24.56 -0.71 -0.40
N ILE A 2 -24.37 -0.42 -1.69
CA ILE A 2 -23.62 -1.31 -2.61
C ILE A 2 -22.19 -1.59 -2.13
N VAL A 3 -21.41 -0.57 -1.79
CA VAL A 3 -20.04 -0.74 -1.26
C VAL A 3 -20.04 -1.59 0.03
N GLY A 4 -21.01 -1.38 0.91
CA GLY A 4 -21.16 -2.18 2.13
C GLY A 4 -21.49 -3.65 1.84
N LEU A 5 -22.29 -3.93 0.82
CA LEU A 5 -22.56 -5.30 0.37
C LEU A 5 -21.32 -5.96 -0.23
N VAL A 6 -20.55 -5.23 -1.05
CA VAL A 6 -19.26 -5.73 -1.58
C VAL A 6 -18.34 -6.11 -0.42
N PHE A 7 -18.20 -5.23 0.58
CA PHE A 7 -17.37 -5.49 1.75
C PHE A 7 -17.82 -6.72 2.54
N LEU A 8 -19.11 -6.84 2.86
CA LEU A 8 -19.65 -7.99 3.58
C LEU A 8 -19.41 -9.31 2.84
N ILE A 9 -19.62 -9.33 1.53
CA ILE A 9 -19.37 -10.51 0.70
C ILE A 9 -17.89 -10.87 0.75
N CYS A 10 -16.99 -9.90 0.56
CA CYS A 10 -15.55 -10.12 0.64
C CYS A 10 -15.12 -10.65 2.02
N CYS A 11 -15.66 -10.13 3.13
CA CYS A 11 -15.38 -10.66 4.47
C CYS A 11 -15.75 -12.14 4.62
N ILE A 12 -16.88 -12.56 4.05
CA ILE A 12 -17.30 -13.96 4.07
C ILE A 12 -16.33 -14.83 3.28
N PHE A 13 -15.87 -14.37 2.10
CA PHE A 13 -14.90 -15.10 1.29
C PHE A 13 -13.54 -15.22 1.99
N ILE A 14 -13.05 -14.14 2.60
CA ILE A 14 -11.74 -14.11 3.29
C ILE A 14 -11.72 -15.06 4.49
N ARG A 15 -12.84 -15.24 5.19
CA ARG A 15 -12.93 -16.18 6.32
C ARG A 15 -12.60 -17.63 5.92
N ASN A 16 -12.77 -17.98 4.65
CA ASN A 16 -12.46 -19.32 4.15
C ASN A 16 -10.98 -19.50 3.78
N LEU A 17 -10.16 -18.44 3.84
CA LEU A 17 -8.73 -18.50 3.55
C LEU A 17 -7.94 -18.91 4.78
N ASP A 18 -7.12 -19.95 4.65
CA ASP A 18 -6.18 -20.36 5.69
C ASP A 18 -4.87 -19.56 5.60
N ILE A 19 -4.76 -18.55 6.47
CA ILE A 19 -3.57 -17.68 6.58
C ILE A 19 -2.32 -18.48 6.97
N SER A 20 -2.49 -19.60 7.69
CA SER A 20 -1.39 -20.44 8.18
C SER A 20 -0.65 -21.10 7.02
N VAL A 21 -1.39 -21.61 6.02
CA VAL A 21 -0.80 -22.20 4.80
C VAL A 21 0.03 -21.17 4.05
N ILE A 22 -0.53 -19.98 3.84
CA ILE A 22 0.18 -18.87 3.16
C ILE A 22 1.48 -18.54 3.92
N TYR A 23 1.40 -18.42 5.25
CA TYR A 23 2.57 -18.14 6.09
C TYR A 23 3.65 -19.23 5.98
N HIS A 24 3.28 -20.50 6.05
CA HIS A 24 4.25 -21.60 5.95
C HIS A 24 4.92 -21.69 4.58
N VAL A 25 4.17 -21.46 3.51
CA VAL A 25 4.70 -21.45 2.13
C VAL A 25 5.73 -20.32 1.95
N ILE A 26 5.41 -19.13 2.45
CA ILE A 26 6.27 -17.94 2.34
C ILE A 26 7.52 -18.09 3.22
N ARG A 27 7.36 -18.57 4.46
CA ARG A 27 8.47 -18.80 5.40
C ARG A 27 9.50 -19.82 4.89
N GLY A 28 9.07 -20.78 4.08
CA GLY A 28 9.95 -21.80 3.50
C GLY A 28 10.85 -21.31 2.36
N GLN A 29 10.71 -20.07 1.90
CA GLN A 29 11.51 -19.53 0.79
C GLN A 29 12.86 -18.98 1.26
N SER A 30 13.83 -18.91 0.34
CA SER A 30 15.10 -18.22 0.60
C SER A 30 14.92 -16.70 0.63
N VAL A 31 15.80 -16.01 1.37
CA VAL A 31 15.76 -14.54 1.55
C VAL A 31 15.69 -13.79 0.21
N ILE A 32 16.48 -14.20 -0.78
CA ILE A 32 16.50 -13.57 -2.11
C ILE A 32 15.16 -13.75 -2.83
N LYS A 33 14.57 -14.95 -2.80
CA LYS A 33 13.25 -15.20 -3.41
C LYS A 33 12.17 -14.37 -2.73
N LEU A 34 12.22 -14.28 -1.40
CA LEU A 34 11.25 -13.53 -0.60
C LEU A 34 11.30 -12.04 -0.90
N TYR A 35 12.50 -11.49 -1.10
CA TYR A 35 12.70 -10.12 -1.58
C TYR A 35 12.08 -9.88 -2.96
N VAL A 36 12.29 -10.80 -3.92
CA VAL A 36 11.69 -10.68 -5.26
C VAL A 36 10.16 -10.72 -5.18
N ILE A 37 9.60 -11.61 -4.35
CA ILE A 37 8.17 -11.67 -4.11
C ILE A 37 7.65 -10.35 -3.54
N PHE A 38 8.32 -9.77 -2.53
CA PHE A 38 7.92 -8.49 -1.96
C PHE A 38 7.86 -7.36 -3.00
N ASN A 39 8.88 -7.26 -3.86
CA ASN A 39 8.90 -6.28 -4.96
C ASN A 39 7.76 -6.48 -5.96
N ILE A 40 7.50 -7.73 -6.34
CA ILE A 40 6.42 -8.03 -7.29
C ILE A 40 5.07 -7.68 -6.65
N LEU A 41 4.88 -7.97 -5.36
CA LEU A 41 3.65 -7.62 -4.65
C LEU A 41 3.45 -6.10 -4.57
N ASP A 42 4.50 -5.33 -4.36
CA ASP A 42 4.41 -3.85 -4.36
C ASP A 42 3.97 -3.31 -5.73
N ILE A 43 4.59 -3.80 -6.81
CA ILE A 43 4.20 -3.42 -8.18
C ILE A 43 2.75 -3.83 -8.47
N LEU A 44 2.35 -5.03 -8.05
CA LEU A 44 0.98 -5.49 -8.22
C LEU A 44 -0.01 -4.67 -7.40
N ASP A 45 0.34 -4.24 -6.18
CA ASP A 45 -0.52 -3.36 -5.38
C ASP A 45 -0.79 -2.04 -6.10
N LYS A 46 0.27 -1.39 -6.60
CA LYS A 46 0.19 -0.15 -7.40
C LYS A 46 -0.68 -0.35 -8.65
N LEU A 47 -0.52 -1.47 -9.35
CA LEU A 47 -1.33 -1.81 -10.53
C LEU A 47 -2.81 -2.05 -10.18
N PHE A 48 -3.07 -2.86 -9.15
CA PHE A 48 -4.43 -3.17 -8.71
C PHE A 48 -5.13 -1.93 -8.18
N ALA A 49 -4.44 -1.06 -7.44
CA ALA A 49 -5.01 0.19 -6.94
C ALA A 49 -5.47 1.11 -8.08
N SER A 50 -4.67 1.24 -9.15
CA SER A 50 -5.06 1.99 -10.35
C SER A 50 -6.29 1.36 -11.02
N PHE A 51 -6.29 0.03 -11.20
CA PHE A 51 -7.40 -0.69 -11.82
C PHE A 51 -8.69 -0.64 -10.98
N GLY A 52 -8.55 -0.65 -9.66
CA GLY A 52 -9.65 -0.59 -8.72
C GLY A 52 -10.40 0.73 -8.74
N GLN A 53 -9.69 1.84 -8.91
CA GLN A 53 -10.29 3.16 -9.07
C GLN A 53 -11.23 3.16 -10.29
N ASP A 54 -10.75 2.68 -11.44
CA ASP A 54 -11.56 2.60 -12.67
C ASP A 54 -12.81 1.72 -12.51
N ILE A 55 -12.68 0.55 -11.85
CA ILE A 55 -13.81 -0.36 -11.61
C ILE A 55 -14.84 0.28 -10.68
N LEU A 56 -14.40 0.86 -9.56
CA LEU A 56 -15.28 1.44 -8.56
C LEU A 56 -16.02 2.66 -9.13
N ASP A 57 -15.33 3.50 -9.90
CA ASP A 57 -15.91 4.66 -10.57
C ASP A 57 -16.95 4.24 -11.61
N THR A 58 -16.64 3.20 -12.41
CA THR A 58 -17.58 2.65 -13.40
C THR A 58 -18.83 2.07 -12.72
N LEU A 59 -18.67 1.34 -11.61
CA LEU A 59 -19.79 0.80 -10.84
C LEU A 59 -20.66 1.92 -10.25
N PHE A 60 -20.04 2.97 -9.69
CA PHE A 60 -20.74 4.10 -9.11
C PHE A 60 -21.51 4.89 -10.17
N TRP A 61 -20.89 5.12 -11.33
CA TRP A 61 -21.53 5.75 -12.48
C TRP A 61 -22.75 4.95 -12.96
N THR A 62 -22.58 3.65 -13.16
CA THR A 62 -23.64 2.76 -13.65
C THR A 62 -24.81 2.69 -12.66
N THR A 63 -24.52 2.63 -11.36
CA THR A 63 -25.54 2.69 -10.30
C THR A 63 -26.30 4.02 -10.32
N THR A 64 -25.60 5.13 -10.51
CA THR A 64 -26.21 6.47 -10.57
C THR A 64 -27.11 6.63 -11.78
N GLN A 65 -26.72 6.10 -12.94
CA GLN A 65 -27.55 6.07 -14.14
C GLN A 65 -28.79 5.19 -13.97
N PHE A 66 -28.66 4.05 -13.28
CA PHE A 66 -29.80 3.21 -12.92
C PHE A 66 -30.81 3.95 -12.03
N LYS A 67 -30.35 4.67 -10.99
CA LYS A 67 -31.23 5.49 -10.14
C LYS A 67 -31.95 6.60 -10.90
N LYS A 68 -31.34 7.15 -11.95
CA LYS A 68 -31.94 8.16 -12.84
C LYS A 68 -32.91 7.56 -13.88
N GLY A 69 -33.20 6.26 -13.81
CA GLY A 69 -34.14 5.57 -14.71
C GLY A 69 -33.60 5.31 -16.12
N LYS A 70 -32.32 5.58 -16.38
CA LYS A 70 -31.68 5.43 -17.70
C LYS A 70 -30.71 4.23 -17.79
N GLY A 71 -30.48 3.53 -16.69
CA GLY A 71 -29.51 2.43 -16.60
C GLY A 71 -30.13 1.05 -16.80
N ASN A 72 -29.37 0.14 -17.40
CA ASN A 72 -29.74 -1.27 -17.53
C ASN A 72 -29.40 -2.04 -16.25
N LYS A 73 -30.38 -2.76 -15.67
CA LYS A 73 -30.16 -3.62 -14.48
C LYS A 73 -29.04 -4.64 -14.68
N PHE A 74 -28.97 -5.21 -15.88
CA PHE A 74 -27.97 -6.23 -16.22
C PHE A 74 -26.53 -5.69 -16.15
N GLN A 75 -26.30 -4.47 -16.65
CA GLN A 75 -24.98 -3.83 -16.59
C GLN A 75 -24.54 -3.59 -15.15
N VAL A 76 -25.44 -3.12 -14.27
CA VAL A 76 -25.15 -2.92 -12.84
C VAL A 76 -24.70 -4.22 -12.19
N ILE A 77 -25.37 -5.34 -12.47
CA ILE A 77 -25.04 -6.64 -11.90
C ILE A 77 -23.66 -7.13 -12.38
N GLN A 78 -23.36 -6.97 -13.67
CA GLN A 78 -22.05 -7.36 -14.22
C GLN A 78 -20.90 -6.59 -13.57
N TYR A 79 -21.01 -5.25 -13.48
CA TYR A 79 -19.98 -4.44 -12.82
C TYR A 79 -19.91 -4.69 -11.31
N PHE A 80 -21.02 -5.07 -10.68
CA PHE A 80 -21.03 -5.45 -9.26
C PHE A 80 -20.22 -6.74 -9.03
N ILE A 81 -20.41 -7.78 -9.85
CA ILE A 81 -19.64 -9.02 -9.75
C ILE A 81 -18.15 -8.76 -10.01
N LEU A 82 -17.82 -7.95 -11.03
CA LEU A 82 -16.45 -7.57 -11.32
C LEU A 82 -15.78 -6.85 -10.13
N CYS A 83 -16.51 -5.95 -9.48
CA CYS A 83 -16.05 -5.24 -8.29
C CYS A 83 -15.81 -6.18 -7.11
N VAL A 84 -16.72 -7.12 -6.83
CA VAL A 84 -16.53 -8.12 -5.77
C VAL A 84 -15.28 -8.97 -6.03
N LEU A 85 -15.09 -9.44 -7.27
CA LEU A 85 -13.91 -10.21 -7.65
C LEU A 85 -12.63 -9.40 -7.50
N TYR A 86 -12.64 -8.13 -7.93
CA TYR A 86 -11.50 -7.23 -7.77
C TYR A 86 -11.15 -7.02 -6.28
N VAL A 87 -12.12 -6.65 -5.43
CA VAL A 87 -11.87 -6.40 -4.01
C VAL A 87 -11.37 -7.67 -3.31
N PHE A 88 -11.90 -8.83 -3.68
CA PHE A 88 -11.41 -10.11 -3.16
C PHE A 88 -9.94 -10.36 -3.54
N LEU A 89 -9.58 -10.23 -4.82
CA LEU A 89 -8.20 -10.42 -5.28
C LEU A 89 -7.23 -9.40 -4.67
N HIS A 90 -7.61 -8.12 -4.62
CA HIS A 90 -6.79 -7.08 -4.01
C HIS A 90 -6.60 -7.33 -2.51
N THR A 91 -7.62 -7.84 -1.81
CA THR A 91 -7.48 -8.19 -0.39
C THR A 91 -6.52 -9.38 -0.19
N ILE A 92 -6.55 -10.38 -1.08
CA ILE A 92 -5.56 -11.48 -1.05
C ILE A 92 -4.14 -10.92 -1.25
N LEU A 93 -3.96 -10.00 -2.20
CA LEU A 93 -2.66 -9.36 -2.45
C LEU A 93 -2.14 -8.67 -1.19
N VAL A 94 -2.95 -7.81 -0.57
CA VAL A 94 -2.58 -7.10 0.68
C VAL A 94 -2.32 -8.08 1.83
N LEU A 95 -3.08 -9.18 1.92
CA LEU A 95 -2.85 -10.23 2.91
C LEU A 95 -1.48 -10.91 2.70
N VAL A 96 -1.14 -11.27 1.47
CA VAL A 96 0.16 -11.88 1.14
C VAL A 96 1.30 -10.89 1.43
N GLN A 97 1.11 -9.60 1.17
CA GLN A 97 2.07 -8.55 1.52
C GLN A 97 2.28 -8.47 3.03
N SER A 98 1.20 -8.51 3.82
CA SER A 98 1.25 -8.51 5.30
C SER A 98 1.99 -9.74 5.84
N VAL A 99 1.71 -10.92 5.30
CA VAL A 99 2.37 -12.17 5.70
C VAL A 99 3.86 -12.13 5.35
N THR A 100 4.20 -11.64 4.16
CA THR A 100 5.59 -11.49 3.70
C THR A 100 6.37 -10.54 4.60
N LEU A 101 5.79 -9.38 4.93
CA LEU A 101 6.39 -8.43 5.85
C LEU A 101 6.58 -9.02 7.25
N ASN A 102 5.60 -9.79 7.74
CA ASN A 102 5.73 -10.48 9.01
C ASN A 102 6.86 -11.53 9.01
N VAL A 103 7.03 -12.28 7.91
CA VAL A 103 8.15 -13.22 7.77
C VAL A 103 9.48 -12.46 7.72
N ALA A 104 9.53 -11.30 7.06
CA ALA A 104 10.72 -10.46 7.00
C ALA A 104 11.17 -9.97 8.39
N VAL A 105 10.21 -9.47 9.17
CA VAL A 105 10.45 -9.01 10.55
C VAL A 105 10.90 -10.15 11.46
N ASN A 106 10.30 -11.33 11.33
CA ASN A 106 10.65 -12.51 12.15
C ASN A 106 11.84 -13.31 11.62
N SER A 107 12.51 -12.87 10.56
CA SER A 107 13.62 -13.62 9.99
C SER A 107 14.86 -13.48 10.87
N HIS A 108 15.61 -14.58 11.05
CA HIS A 108 16.82 -14.59 11.87
C HIS A 108 17.90 -13.63 11.37
N SER A 109 17.92 -13.33 10.07
CA SER A 109 18.79 -12.32 9.49
C SER A 109 17.97 -11.08 9.16
N LYS A 110 18.25 -9.97 9.86
CA LYS A 110 17.72 -8.63 9.52
C LYS A 110 18.05 -8.18 8.09
N ALA A 111 18.90 -8.95 7.38
CA ALA A 111 19.23 -8.81 5.98
C ALA A 111 18.00 -8.59 5.07
N LEU A 112 16.90 -9.33 5.26
CA LEU A 112 15.71 -9.15 4.41
C LEU A 112 15.12 -7.74 4.57
N LEU A 113 15.02 -7.26 5.80
CA LEU A 113 14.50 -5.94 6.12
C LEU A 113 15.43 -4.82 5.60
N THR A 114 16.74 -4.99 5.73
CA THR A 114 17.74 -4.09 5.14
C THR A 114 17.67 -4.04 3.60
N ILE A 115 17.41 -5.17 2.95
CA ILE A 115 17.28 -5.22 1.49
C ILE A 115 16.01 -4.47 1.05
N ILE A 116 14.90 -4.57 1.79
CA ILE A 116 13.66 -3.81 1.50
C ILE A 116 13.94 -2.30 1.58
N VAL A 117 14.59 -1.83 2.65
CA VAL A 117 14.97 -0.41 2.79
C VAL A 117 15.89 0.05 1.66
N SER A 118 16.84 -0.80 1.25
CA SER A 118 17.76 -0.48 0.15
C SER A 118 17.04 -0.32 -1.19
N ASN A 119 15.91 -1.01 -1.38
CA ASN A 119 15.14 -0.93 -2.62
C ASN A 119 14.46 0.43 -2.81
N GLN A 120 14.09 1.12 -1.72
CA GLN A 120 13.52 2.47 -1.79
C GLN A 120 14.50 3.45 -2.48
N PHE A 121 15.82 3.26 -2.32
CA PHE A 121 16.83 4.06 -3.04
C PHE A 121 16.90 3.76 -4.55
N VAL A 122 16.56 2.54 -4.97
CA VAL A 122 16.49 2.16 -6.39
C VAL A 122 15.29 2.85 -7.04
N GLU A 123 14.14 2.86 -6.35
CA GLU A 123 12.92 3.57 -6.79
C GLU A 123 13.14 5.09 -6.85
N LEU A 124 13.84 5.65 -5.87
CA LEU A 124 14.26 7.06 -5.86
C LEU A 124 15.04 7.41 -7.13
N LYS A 125 16.07 6.62 -7.48
CA LYS A 125 16.90 6.87 -8.67
C LYS A 125 16.07 6.89 -9.95
N GLY A 126 15.06 6.03 -10.07
CA GLY A 126 14.21 5.96 -11.26
C GLY A 126 13.25 7.14 -11.44
N SER A 127 12.91 7.85 -10.35
CA SER A 127 11.95 8.96 -10.36
C SER A 127 12.61 10.34 -10.45
N VAL A 128 13.76 10.56 -9.79
CA VAL A 128 14.39 11.89 -9.67
C VAL A 128 14.92 12.47 -11.00
N PHE A 129 15.24 11.63 -11.98
CA PHE A 129 15.73 12.08 -13.30
C PHE A 129 14.61 12.33 -14.31
N LYS A 130 13.35 12.08 -13.95
CA LYS A 130 12.21 12.31 -14.85
C LYS A 130 11.75 13.76 -14.77
N ARG A 131 11.33 14.29 -15.93
CA ARG A 131 10.70 15.61 -16.04
C ARG A 131 9.21 15.48 -15.70
N PHE A 132 8.69 16.34 -14.84
CA PHE A 132 7.30 16.31 -14.38
C PHE A 132 6.59 17.63 -14.65
N ASP A 133 5.38 17.54 -15.19
CA ASP A 133 4.43 18.65 -15.22
C ASP A 133 3.79 18.85 -13.84
N ARG A 134 3.23 20.04 -13.58
CA ARG A 134 2.59 20.38 -12.28
C ARG A 134 1.49 19.41 -11.90
N PHE A 135 0.66 19.01 -12.86
CA PHE A 135 -0.42 18.04 -12.65
C PHE A 135 0.12 16.64 -12.31
N ASN A 136 1.12 16.18 -13.07
CA ASN A 136 1.75 14.88 -12.86
C ASN A 136 2.49 14.82 -11.51
N LEU A 137 3.11 15.94 -11.08
CA LEU A 137 3.74 16.05 -9.77
C LEU A 137 2.72 15.94 -8.62
N TYR A 138 1.57 16.60 -8.77
CA TYR A 138 0.51 16.52 -7.77
C TYR A 138 -0.05 15.09 -7.65
N GLN A 139 -0.34 14.44 -8.78
CA GLN A 139 -0.82 13.06 -8.79
C GLN A 139 0.19 12.10 -8.14
N MET A 140 1.48 12.28 -8.43
CA MET A 140 2.54 11.49 -7.84
C MET A 140 2.68 11.74 -6.32
N SER A 141 2.56 12.99 -5.87
CA SER A 141 2.56 13.31 -4.44
C SER A 141 1.38 12.66 -3.69
N CYS A 142 0.19 12.65 -4.30
CA CYS A 142 -0.98 11.96 -3.76
C CYS A 142 -0.79 10.44 -3.72
N ALA A 143 -0.11 9.86 -4.72
CA ALA A 143 0.22 8.44 -4.73
C ALA A 143 1.20 8.08 -3.59
N ASP A 144 2.26 8.87 -3.40
CA ASP A 144 3.22 8.71 -2.31
C ASP A 144 2.52 8.77 -0.93
N ALA A 145 1.61 9.73 -0.73
CA ALA A 145 0.85 9.85 0.51
C ALA A 145 -0.02 8.62 0.79
N ARG A 146 -0.67 8.07 -0.24
CA ARG A 146 -1.46 6.83 -0.14
C ARG A 146 -0.59 5.64 0.23
N GLU A 147 0.58 5.50 -0.41
CA GLU A 147 1.53 4.41 -0.16
C GLU A 147 2.02 4.41 1.28
N ARG A 148 2.42 5.57 1.81
CA ARG A 148 2.83 5.72 3.22
C ARG A 148 1.73 5.31 4.20
N PHE A 149 0.50 5.75 3.95
CA PHE A 149 -0.63 5.42 4.81
C PHE A 149 -0.90 3.91 4.81
N GLN A 150 -0.85 3.28 3.64
CA GLN A 150 -1.01 1.84 3.50
C GLN A 150 0.13 1.07 4.20
N ASN A 151 1.38 1.50 4.03
CA ASN A 151 2.53 0.90 4.70
C ASN A 151 2.42 1.02 6.23
N PHE A 152 2.00 2.18 6.73
CA PHE A 152 1.76 2.39 8.15
C PHE A 152 0.71 1.42 8.72
N ILE A 153 -0.42 1.24 8.02
CA ILE A 153 -1.44 0.26 8.41
C ILE A 153 -0.87 -1.16 8.38
N LEU A 154 -0.12 -1.53 7.34
CA LEU A 154 0.45 -2.85 7.19
C LEU A 154 1.43 -3.19 8.32
N ILE A 155 2.33 -2.26 8.63
CA ILE A 155 3.28 -2.36 9.75
C ILE A 155 2.53 -2.46 11.07
N SER A 156 1.47 -1.67 11.27
CA SER A 156 0.64 -1.75 12.48
C SER A 156 -0.02 -3.12 12.64
N ILE A 157 -0.55 -3.70 11.56
CA ILE A 157 -1.12 -5.06 11.56
C ILE A 157 -0.03 -6.10 11.90
N VAL A 158 1.16 -5.99 11.30
CA VAL A 158 2.29 -6.89 11.58
C VAL A 158 2.76 -6.75 13.02
N CYS A 159 2.79 -5.53 13.58
CA CYS A 159 3.09 -5.27 14.98
C CYS A 159 2.11 -6.00 15.90
N LEU A 160 0.80 -5.80 15.69
CA LEU A 160 -0.24 -6.46 16.48
C LEU A 160 -0.20 -7.98 16.37
N ARG A 161 0.08 -8.51 15.18
CA ARG A 161 0.23 -9.96 14.95
C ARG A 161 1.42 -10.52 15.74
N ASN A 162 2.55 -9.83 15.72
CA ASN A 162 3.73 -10.22 16.49
C ASN A 162 3.50 -10.15 17.99
N LEU A 163 2.90 -9.08 18.50
CA LEU A 163 2.53 -8.96 19.91
C LEU A 163 1.63 -10.12 20.36
N THR A 164 0.65 -10.49 19.54
CA THR A 164 -0.24 -11.63 19.83
C THR A 164 0.53 -12.96 19.86
N GLN A 165 1.50 -13.15 18.96
CA GLN A 165 2.33 -14.36 18.92
C GLN A 165 3.24 -14.51 20.16
N TYR A 166 3.73 -13.40 20.71
CA TYR A 166 4.59 -13.38 21.90
C TYR A 166 3.83 -12.97 23.19
N ALA A 167 2.52 -13.24 23.24
CA ALA A 167 1.66 -13.03 24.41
C ALA A 167 1.80 -11.63 25.05
N TYR A 168 1.92 -10.59 24.23
CA TYR A 168 2.06 -9.18 24.64
C TYR A 168 3.29 -8.92 25.53
N SER A 169 4.39 -9.66 25.32
CA SER A 169 5.67 -9.38 25.98
C SER A 169 6.17 -7.97 25.66
N THR A 170 6.38 -7.16 26.70
CA THR A 170 6.91 -5.79 26.58
C THR A 170 8.34 -5.76 26.10
N ASP A 171 9.15 -6.75 26.44
CA ASP A 171 10.56 -6.79 26.04
C ASP A 171 10.67 -6.97 24.52
N TYR A 172 9.87 -7.89 23.98
CA TYR A 172 9.82 -8.13 22.54
C TYR A 172 9.27 -6.92 21.76
N PHE A 173 8.32 -6.19 22.34
CA PHE A 173 7.80 -4.96 21.72
C PHE A 173 8.92 -3.94 21.48
N TRP A 174 9.79 -3.71 22.48
CA TRP A 174 10.90 -2.76 22.36
C TRP A 174 11.97 -3.23 21.38
N GLU A 175 12.17 -4.53 21.19
CA GLU A 175 13.06 -5.06 20.15
C GLU A 175 12.53 -4.84 18.73
N LEU A 176 11.20 -4.81 18.58
CA LEU A 176 10.51 -4.70 17.31
C LEU A 176 10.37 -3.24 16.81
N VAL A 177 10.23 -2.29 17.74
CA VAL A 177 10.07 -0.85 17.44
C VAL A 177 11.16 -0.30 16.52
N PRO A 178 12.47 -0.57 16.72
CA PRO A 178 13.52 -0.07 15.85
C PRO A 178 13.39 -0.52 14.39
N ASP A 179 12.97 -1.77 14.16
CA ASP A 179 12.82 -2.33 12.82
C ASP A 179 11.67 -1.63 12.05
N PHE A 180 10.57 -1.34 12.73
CA PHE A 180 9.45 -0.59 12.15
C PHE A 180 9.77 0.89 11.94
N LEU A 181 10.43 1.53 12.91
CA LEU A 181 10.86 2.91 12.77
C LEU A 181 11.86 3.06 11.63
N MET A 182 12.78 2.12 11.45
CA MET A 182 13.73 2.15 10.35
C MET A 182 13.01 2.14 8.99
N VAL A 183 12.01 1.28 8.80
CA VAL A 183 11.22 1.23 7.55
C VAL A 183 10.50 2.57 7.34
N MET A 184 9.75 3.05 8.33
CA MET A 184 8.97 4.30 8.22
C MET A 184 9.84 5.54 7.98
N VAL A 185 10.93 5.68 8.73
CA VAL A 185 11.85 6.82 8.60
C VAL A 185 12.56 6.77 7.25
N SER A 186 12.99 5.57 6.81
CA SER A 186 13.63 5.44 5.49
C SER A 186 12.70 5.86 4.35
N GLU A 187 11.42 5.50 4.42
CA GLU A 187 10.40 5.89 3.45
C GLU A 187 10.23 7.41 3.37
N VAL A 188 10.02 8.04 4.53
CA VAL A 188 9.83 9.50 4.62
C VAL A 188 11.07 10.25 4.12
N LEU A 189 12.26 9.78 4.49
CA LEU A 189 13.52 10.37 4.04
C LEU A 189 13.72 10.25 2.53
N VAL A 190 13.50 9.06 1.98
CA VAL A 190 13.66 8.80 0.54
C VAL A 190 12.72 9.69 -0.27
N ASP A 191 11.45 9.77 0.12
CA ASP A 191 10.51 10.64 -0.54
C ASP A 191 10.83 12.12 -0.37
N TRP A 192 11.28 12.55 0.80
CA TRP A 192 11.66 13.95 1.00
C TRP A 192 12.80 14.34 0.05
N VAL A 193 13.80 13.45 -0.10
CA VAL A 193 14.87 13.60 -1.09
C VAL A 193 14.30 13.61 -2.51
N LYS A 194 13.38 12.69 -2.85
CA LYS A 194 12.70 12.62 -4.15
C LYS A 194 12.09 13.96 -4.55
N HIS A 195 11.27 14.52 -3.66
CA HIS A 195 10.57 15.79 -3.88
C HIS A 195 11.52 16.97 -3.93
N ALA A 196 12.58 17.00 -3.12
CA ALA A 196 13.61 18.04 -3.17
C ALA A 196 14.38 18.05 -4.51
N PHE A 197 14.71 16.87 -5.06
CA PHE A 197 15.38 16.78 -6.35
C PHE A 197 14.45 17.13 -7.51
N ILE A 198 13.21 16.63 -7.51
CA ILE A 198 12.25 16.89 -8.59
C ILE A 198 11.90 18.38 -8.68
N THR A 199 11.66 19.03 -7.53
CA THR A 199 11.34 20.47 -7.50
C THR A 199 12.51 21.32 -8.00
N LYS A 200 13.74 21.00 -7.58
CA LYS A 200 14.97 21.66 -8.04
C LYS A 200 15.24 21.42 -9.52
N PHE A 201 15.08 20.19 -10.02
CA PHE A 201 15.38 19.83 -11.41
C PHE A 201 14.36 20.41 -12.40
N ASN A 202 13.09 20.53 -12.00
CA ASN A 202 12.01 21.04 -12.86
C ASN A 202 11.75 22.55 -12.74
N ASN A 203 12.57 23.31 -11.98
CA ASN A 203 12.42 24.76 -11.77
C ASN A 203 10.99 25.19 -11.37
N ILE A 204 10.41 24.46 -10.43
CA ILE A 204 9.02 24.62 -9.99
C ILE A 204 8.94 25.81 -9.03
N SER A 205 8.26 26.89 -9.43
CA SER A 205 7.94 28.07 -8.59
C SER A 205 7.47 27.66 -7.18
N ALA A 206 8.03 28.34 -6.17
CA ALA A 206 7.86 28.07 -4.73
C ALA A 206 6.41 28.14 -4.22
N GLU A 207 5.50 28.83 -4.93
CA GLU A 207 4.08 28.91 -4.56
C GLU A 207 3.33 27.58 -4.74
N VAL A 208 3.75 26.74 -5.68
CA VAL A 208 3.20 25.38 -5.82
C VAL A 208 3.88 24.41 -4.87
N SER A 209 5.17 24.64 -4.56
CA SER A 209 5.85 23.90 -3.51
C SER A 209 5.21 24.15 -2.15
N SER A 210 4.68 25.34 -1.84
CA SER A 210 4.02 25.60 -0.55
C SER A 210 2.67 24.88 -0.41
N SER A 211 1.92 24.65 -1.50
CA SER A 211 0.68 23.85 -1.46
C SER A 211 0.96 22.35 -1.39
N ILE A 212 2.01 21.89 -2.06
CA ILE A 212 2.51 20.52 -1.95
C ILE A 212 3.07 20.29 -0.53
N ILE A 213 3.86 21.21 0.01
CA ILE A 213 4.36 21.19 1.40
C ILE A 213 3.21 21.30 2.41
N HIS A 214 2.15 22.07 2.15
CA HIS A 214 0.94 22.06 2.99
C HIS A 214 0.22 20.71 2.96
N SER A 215 0.13 20.06 1.80
CA SER A 215 -0.41 18.70 1.68
C SER A 215 0.45 17.70 2.45
N TYR A 216 1.79 17.81 2.35
CA TYR A 216 2.74 17.02 3.15
C TYR A 216 2.70 17.34 4.64
N ALA A 217 2.50 18.59 5.04
CA ALA A 217 2.45 19.03 6.43
C ALA A 217 1.14 18.62 7.12
N ILE A 218 0.01 18.69 6.41
CA ILE A 218 -1.29 18.22 6.88
C ILE A 218 -1.27 16.69 7.08
N PHE A 219 -0.52 15.94 6.25
CA PHE A 219 -0.31 14.51 6.44
C PHE A 219 0.79 14.15 7.46
N ALA A 220 1.82 14.98 7.61
CA ALA A 220 2.83 14.83 8.66
C ALA A 220 2.21 14.96 10.07
N ILE A 221 1.12 15.72 10.21
CA ILE A 221 0.34 15.84 11.45
C ILE A 221 -0.38 14.52 11.83
N PHE A 222 -0.57 13.57 10.91
CA PHE A 222 -1.19 12.27 11.25
C PHE A 222 -0.20 11.22 11.79
N ILE A 223 1.11 11.52 11.84
CA ILE A 223 2.17 10.59 12.29
C ILE A 223 3.12 11.24 13.33
N ALA A 224 2.77 12.40 13.89
CA ALA A 224 3.43 12.97 15.08
C ALA A 224 2.44 12.99 16.25
#